data_AF-A0A847GDG2-F1
#
_entry.id   AF-A0A847GDG2-F1
#
_cell.length_a   1.000
_cell.length_b   1.000
_cell.length_c   1.000
_cell.angle_alpha   90.00
_cell.angle_beta   90.00
_cell.angle_gamma   90.00
#
_symmetry.space_group_name_H-M   'P 1'
#
loop_
_entity.id
_entity.type
_entity.pdbx_description
1 polymer ?
#
loop_
_entity_poly.entity_id
_entity_poly.type
_entity_poly.pdbx_seq_one_letter_code
_entity_poly.pdbx_strand_id
1 'polypeptide(L)'
;MSTLLLASLLFSVCGPAHADGPYLATGIKIGEVLQDSAMVWVRLTRNAERVDFGAPQPVIRYRNAQTGELWTGTGEQRRMMTPEVEFPDGSSVETLEGAAPGAPGEARVLLSVEGGGALPPTEWLAVDADRDFTRTFTLAGLRPATRYGLTVETRGPDGTPGQTMEGRFRTAPAPDQPARVLFTVTTCHRYTRMDAPGGGYKIHNAMRAMDPDFFVHTGDILYYDELGKSTELARWHWQRMFSLPTNIAFHRQVGGYFMKDDHDAWQNDCWPGMQNPFMGAFTFEQGLGIFLEQVPMGDKTHRRARWGKDLEIWMVEGRDHRSPNDMPDGPEKSIWGAEQKAWFKETVAASDATFRILLSPTPVVGPDRENKNDNHSNKGFQHEGR
;
A
#
# COMPACT_ATOMS: atom_id res chain seq x y z
N MET A 1 -42.06 -44.97 -43.05
CA MET A 1 -40.60 -45.14 -42.89
C MET A 1 -39.92 -43.88 -43.41
N SER A 2 -38.88 -43.43 -42.70
CA SER A 2 -38.03 -42.24 -42.95
C SER A 2 -38.37 -41.01 -42.10
N THR A 3 -37.83 -41.04 -40.87
CA THR A 3 -37.71 -39.90 -39.95
C THR A 3 -36.42 -39.16 -40.30
N LEU A 4 -36.50 -37.88 -40.69
CA LEU A 4 -35.34 -37.00 -40.83
C LEU A 4 -34.86 -36.60 -39.43
N LEU A 5 -33.64 -37.02 -39.06
CA LEU A 5 -32.94 -36.51 -37.87
C LEU A 5 -32.22 -35.20 -38.24
N LEU A 6 -32.66 -34.09 -37.66
CA LEU A 6 -31.94 -32.82 -37.71
C LEU A 6 -30.87 -32.84 -36.61
N ALA A 7 -29.59 -33.01 -36.98
CA ALA A 7 -28.48 -32.94 -36.05
C ALA A 7 -28.12 -31.46 -35.78
N SER A 8 -28.52 -30.95 -34.62
CA SER A 8 -28.09 -29.65 -34.11
C SER A 8 -26.65 -29.76 -33.62
N LEU A 9 -25.68 -29.26 -34.39
CA LEU A 9 -24.31 -29.06 -33.88
C LEU A 9 -24.34 -27.92 -32.84
N LEU A 10 -24.29 -28.29 -31.56
CA LEU A 10 -23.90 -27.40 -30.49
C LEU A 10 -22.42 -27.06 -30.66
N PHE A 11 -22.13 -25.88 -31.21
CA PHE A 11 -20.81 -25.27 -31.06
C PHE A 11 -20.64 -24.89 -29.60
N SER A 12 -19.97 -25.75 -28.83
CA SER A 12 -19.42 -25.36 -27.54
C SER A 12 -18.31 -24.36 -27.83
N VAL A 13 -18.60 -23.07 -27.61
CA VAL A 13 -17.56 -22.03 -27.55
C VAL A 13 -16.80 -22.29 -26.25
N CYS A 14 -15.83 -23.19 -26.33
CA CYS A 14 -14.79 -23.29 -25.31
C CYS A 14 -14.00 -21.98 -25.42
N GLY A 15 -14.32 -21.01 -24.56
CA GLY A 15 -13.41 -19.90 -24.30
C GLY A 15 -12.05 -20.47 -23.87
N PRO A 16 -10.93 -19.80 -24.17
CA PRO A 16 -9.63 -20.29 -23.77
C PRO A 16 -9.65 -20.54 -22.26
N ALA A 17 -9.31 -21.76 -21.84
CA ALA A 17 -8.96 -22.02 -20.46
C ALA A 17 -7.80 -21.07 -20.14
N HIS A 18 -8.07 -20.03 -19.35
CA HIS A 18 -7.03 -19.14 -18.87
C HIS A 18 -6.02 -20.01 -18.12
N ALA A 19 -4.77 -20.03 -18.59
CA ALA A 19 -3.70 -20.69 -17.87
C ALA A 19 -3.64 -20.08 -16.47
N ASP A 20 -3.61 -20.92 -15.42
CA ASP A 20 -3.50 -20.47 -14.04
C ASP A 20 -2.13 -19.79 -13.82
N GLY A 21 -2.08 -18.46 -13.95
CA GLY A 21 -0.94 -17.61 -13.57
C GLY A 21 0.44 -17.91 -14.19
N PRO A 22 1.47 -17.14 -13.81
CA PRO A 22 1.39 -15.95 -12.96
C PRO A 22 1.12 -14.67 -13.75
N TYR A 23 0.26 -13.83 -13.18
CA TYR A 23 -0.08 -12.49 -13.65
C TYR A 23 0.25 -11.42 -12.60
N LEU A 24 -0.10 -10.18 -12.89
CA LEU A 24 0.20 -8.98 -12.09
C LEU A 24 -1.07 -8.13 -11.91
N ALA A 25 -2.19 -8.74 -11.48
CA ALA A 25 -3.49 -8.06 -11.39
C ALA A 25 -3.53 -6.88 -10.40
N THR A 26 -2.58 -6.81 -9.45
CA THR A 26 -2.41 -5.68 -8.52
C THR A 26 -1.36 -4.66 -8.97
N GLY A 27 -0.88 -4.80 -10.22
CA GLY A 27 0.20 -3.99 -10.76
C GLY A 27 1.56 -4.22 -10.09
N ILE A 28 2.45 -3.26 -10.32
CA ILE A 28 3.77 -3.17 -9.70
C ILE A 28 3.87 -1.83 -8.99
N LYS A 29 4.73 -1.75 -7.97
CA LYS A 29 5.00 -0.50 -7.24
C LYS A 29 6.49 -0.25 -7.21
N ILE A 30 6.88 0.99 -7.48
CA ILE A 30 8.26 1.44 -7.39
C ILE A 30 8.36 2.36 -6.19
N GLY A 31 9.38 2.21 -5.36
CA GLY A 31 9.56 3.06 -4.19
C GLY A 31 11.00 3.08 -3.70
N GLU A 32 11.23 3.82 -2.62
CA GLU A 32 12.57 4.08 -2.07
C GLU A 32 13.59 4.46 -3.17
N VAL A 33 13.15 5.29 -4.11
CA VAL A 33 14.02 5.76 -5.19
C VAL A 33 15.00 6.77 -4.61
N LEU A 34 16.29 6.50 -4.74
CA LEU A 34 17.37 7.37 -4.30
C LEU A 34 18.24 7.73 -5.51
N GLN A 35 19.45 8.23 -5.26
CA GLN A 35 20.37 8.66 -6.32
C GLN A 35 20.87 7.48 -7.16
N ASP A 36 21.10 6.35 -6.51
CA ASP A 36 21.76 5.18 -7.08
C ASP A 36 20.98 3.88 -6.83
N SER A 37 19.78 3.98 -6.27
CA SER A 37 18.96 2.81 -5.98
C SER A 37 17.46 3.05 -6.18
N ALA A 38 16.72 1.96 -6.30
CA ALA A 38 15.26 1.93 -6.26
C ALA A 38 14.79 0.54 -5.81
N MET A 39 13.58 0.46 -5.25
CA MET A 39 12.91 -0.80 -4.94
C MET A 39 11.75 -1.02 -5.92
N VAL A 40 11.63 -2.22 -6.47
CA VAL A 40 10.50 -2.65 -7.29
C VAL A 40 9.78 -3.78 -6.57
N TRP A 41 8.56 -3.51 -6.13
CA TRP A 41 7.67 -4.49 -5.52
C TRP A 41 6.76 -5.11 -6.57
N VAL A 42 6.60 -6.43 -6.47
CA VAL A 42 5.72 -7.23 -7.33
C VAL A 42 4.91 -8.20 -6.48
N ARG A 43 3.75 -8.61 -7.00
CA ARG A 43 2.92 -9.68 -6.45
C ARG A 43 2.36 -10.52 -7.58
N LEU A 44 2.52 -11.84 -7.52
CA LEU A 44 2.04 -12.74 -8.56
C LEU A 44 0.60 -13.19 -8.27
N THR A 45 -0.22 -13.15 -9.31
CA THR A 45 -1.66 -13.44 -9.22
C THR A 45 -2.06 -14.60 -10.13
N ARG A 46 -3.07 -15.38 -9.71
CA ARG A 46 -3.63 -16.48 -10.49
C ARG A 46 -4.36 -15.98 -11.73
N ASN A 47 -5.01 -14.82 -11.62
CA ASN A 47 -5.80 -14.21 -12.67
C ASN A 47 -5.14 -12.93 -13.18
N ALA A 48 -5.33 -12.62 -14.46
CA ALA A 48 -4.83 -11.39 -15.09
C ALA A 48 -5.53 -10.13 -14.57
N GLU A 49 -6.78 -10.29 -14.13
CA GLU A 49 -7.63 -9.22 -13.65
C GLU A 49 -8.14 -9.56 -12.24
N ARG A 50 -8.48 -8.50 -11.50
CA ARG A 50 -9.21 -8.62 -10.23
C ARG A 50 -10.59 -9.24 -10.44
N VAL A 51 -11.13 -9.82 -9.38
CA VAL A 51 -12.56 -10.15 -9.32
C VAL A 51 -13.39 -8.87 -9.52
N ASP A 52 -14.41 -8.96 -10.36
CA ASP A 52 -15.17 -7.82 -10.86
C ASP A 52 -15.97 -7.08 -9.77
N PHE A 53 -16.42 -5.86 -10.10
CA PHE A 53 -17.17 -4.98 -9.20
C PHE A 53 -18.58 -5.49 -8.81
N GLY A 54 -19.11 -6.48 -9.53
CA GLY A 54 -20.41 -7.10 -9.27
C GLY A 54 -20.36 -8.27 -8.29
N ALA A 55 -19.16 -8.77 -7.98
CA ALA A 55 -18.96 -9.82 -6.99
C ALA A 55 -19.38 -9.37 -5.56
N PRO A 56 -19.69 -10.32 -4.67
CA PRO A 56 -20.12 -9.99 -3.31
C PRO A 56 -19.02 -9.29 -2.50
N GLN A 57 -19.46 -8.53 -1.50
CA GLN A 57 -18.63 -8.01 -0.40
C GLN A 57 -18.81 -8.90 0.84
N PRO A 58 -17.84 -8.94 1.76
CA PRO A 58 -18.05 -9.61 3.04
C PRO A 58 -19.07 -8.83 3.86
N VAL A 59 -19.93 -9.54 4.58
CA VAL A 59 -20.89 -8.93 5.51
C VAL A 59 -20.33 -9.06 6.92
N ILE A 60 -20.15 -7.92 7.59
CA ILE A 60 -19.66 -7.90 8.97
C ILE A 60 -20.79 -7.50 9.90
N ARG A 61 -21.16 -8.42 10.79
CA ARG A 61 -22.07 -8.14 11.91
C ARG A 61 -21.26 -8.08 13.20
N TYR A 62 -21.75 -7.33 14.17
CA TYR A 62 -21.07 -7.13 15.44
C TYR A 62 -21.93 -7.72 16.56
N ARG A 63 -21.39 -8.70 17.28
CA ARG A 63 -22.07 -9.32 18.42
C ARG A 63 -21.81 -8.53 19.68
N ASN A 64 -22.87 -8.09 20.33
CA ASN A 64 -22.81 -7.54 21.67
C ASN A 64 -22.55 -8.67 22.69
N ALA A 65 -21.49 -8.56 23.48
CA ALA A 65 -21.12 -9.59 24.45
C ALA A 65 -22.10 -9.69 25.64
N GLN A 66 -22.81 -8.61 25.98
CA GLN A 66 -23.77 -8.59 27.09
C GLN A 66 -25.16 -9.09 26.68
N THR A 67 -25.66 -8.69 25.50
CA THR A 67 -27.03 -9.04 25.06
C THR A 67 -27.06 -10.22 24.09
N GLY A 68 -25.93 -10.56 23.47
CA GLY A 68 -25.84 -11.58 22.41
C GLY A 68 -26.41 -11.12 21.06
N GLU A 69 -26.97 -9.92 20.98
CA GLU A 69 -27.57 -9.38 19.75
C GLU A 69 -26.53 -9.08 18.68
N LEU A 70 -26.92 -9.29 17.41
CA LEU A 70 -26.12 -8.94 16.24
C LEU A 70 -26.53 -7.57 15.71
N TRP A 71 -25.53 -6.75 15.42
CA TRP A 71 -25.70 -5.40 14.92
C TRP A 71 -24.98 -5.19 13.58
N THR A 72 -25.60 -4.43 12.67
CA THR A 72 -25.18 -4.30 11.25
C THR A 72 -24.88 -2.86 10.80
N GLY A 73 -24.92 -1.88 11.71
CA GLY A 73 -24.77 -0.46 11.35
C GLY A 73 -23.32 0.05 11.24
N THR A 74 -23.16 1.38 11.31
CA THR A 74 -21.84 2.06 11.24
C THR A 74 -21.52 2.99 12.42
N GLY A 75 -22.35 3.04 13.46
CA GLY A 75 -22.13 3.82 14.69
C GLY A 75 -21.05 3.31 15.65
N GLU A 76 -20.63 4.17 16.58
CA GLU A 76 -19.53 3.94 17.53
C GLU A 76 -19.73 2.76 18.48
N GLN A 77 -20.98 2.40 18.80
CA GLN A 77 -21.26 1.28 19.73
C GLN A 77 -20.63 -0.05 19.29
N ARG A 78 -20.39 -0.24 17.99
CA ARG A 78 -19.73 -1.44 17.45
C ARG A 78 -18.29 -1.59 17.91
N ARG A 79 -17.65 -0.49 18.33
CA ARG A 79 -16.27 -0.49 18.84
C ARG A 79 -16.13 -1.29 20.14
N MET A 80 -17.24 -1.66 20.80
CA MET A 80 -17.25 -2.49 22.00
C MET A 80 -17.74 -3.92 21.73
N MET A 81 -17.89 -4.31 20.47
CA MET A 81 -18.51 -5.57 20.03
C MET A 81 -17.53 -6.39 19.18
N THR A 82 -17.77 -7.70 19.08
CA THR A 82 -16.90 -8.61 18.31
C THR A 82 -17.46 -8.81 16.90
N PRO A 83 -16.63 -8.71 15.84
CA PRO A 83 -17.09 -8.92 14.47
C PRO A 83 -17.32 -10.41 14.18
N GLU A 84 -18.37 -10.69 13.42
CA GLU A 84 -18.67 -11.94 12.74
C GLU A 84 -18.70 -11.66 11.24
N VAL A 85 -17.77 -12.27 10.53
CA VAL A 85 -17.65 -12.12 9.07
C VAL A 85 -18.39 -13.26 8.39
N GLU A 86 -19.31 -12.90 7.50
CA GLU A 86 -20.00 -13.81 6.59
C GLU A 86 -19.56 -13.54 5.16
N PHE A 87 -19.35 -14.61 4.39
CA PHE A 87 -19.11 -14.57 2.95
C PHE A 87 -20.39 -15.00 2.21
N PRO A 88 -21.13 -14.07 1.57
CA PRO A 88 -22.39 -14.39 0.89
C PRO A 88 -22.20 -15.37 -0.27
N ASP A 89 -23.26 -16.08 -0.64
CA ASP A 89 -23.34 -16.89 -1.88
C ASP A 89 -22.22 -17.93 -2.04
N GLY A 90 -21.67 -18.43 -0.92
CA GLY A 90 -20.55 -19.38 -0.93
C GLY A 90 -19.21 -18.76 -1.37
N SER A 91 -19.11 -17.42 -1.35
CA SER A 91 -17.88 -16.70 -1.63
C SER A 91 -16.79 -16.95 -0.58
N SER A 92 -15.58 -16.50 -0.89
CA SER A 92 -14.43 -16.52 -0.02
C SER A 92 -13.59 -15.27 -0.27
N VAL A 93 -12.54 -15.05 0.51
CA VAL A 93 -11.59 -13.93 0.31
C VAL A 93 -11.00 -13.90 -1.11
N GLU A 94 -10.92 -15.05 -1.79
CA GLU A 94 -10.43 -15.15 -3.17
C GLU A 94 -11.47 -14.78 -4.23
N THR A 95 -12.76 -14.76 -3.90
CA THR A 95 -13.87 -14.49 -4.83
C THR A 95 -14.68 -13.25 -4.47
N LEU A 96 -14.27 -12.52 -3.43
CA LEU A 96 -14.80 -11.19 -3.12
C LEU A 96 -14.44 -10.18 -4.21
N GLU A 97 -15.27 -9.16 -4.35
CA GLU A 97 -14.98 -7.99 -5.18
C GLU A 97 -13.56 -7.47 -4.97
N GLY A 98 -12.81 -7.30 -6.07
CA GLY A 98 -11.43 -6.83 -6.02
C GLY A 98 -10.38 -7.80 -5.51
N ALA A 99 -10.76 -9.04 -5.17
CA ALA A 99 -9.79 -10.08 -4.88
C ALA A 99 -8.87 -10.32 -6.08
N ALA A 100 -7.62 -10.62 -5.79
CA ALA A 100 -6.63 -11.03 -6.77
C ALA A 100 -5.88 -12.23 -6.18
N PRO A 101 -6.43 -13.46 -6.29
CA PRO A 101 -5.82 -14.64 -5.68
C PRO A 101 -4.35 -14.80 -6.08
N GLY A 102 -3.50 -15.17 -5.13
CA GLY A 102 -2.06 -15.30 -5.35
C GLY A 102 -1.70 -16.54 -6.18
N ALA A 103 -0.54 -16.50 -6.82
CA ALA A 103 0.01 -17.65 -7.55
C ALA A 103 1.51 -17.82 -7.26
N PRO A 104 2.00 -19.06 -7.14
CA PRO A 104 3.44 -19.31 -7.05
C PRO A 104 4.12 -18.99 -8.38
N GLY A 105 5.41 -18.72 -8.34
CA GLY A 105 6.21 -18.43 -9.52
C GLY A 105 7.38 -17.53 -9.17
N GLU A 106 8.04 -17.03 -10.20
CA GLU A 106 9.19 -16.15 -10.09
C GLU A 106 8.97 -14.90 -10.92
N ALA A 107 9.67 -13.83 -10.54
CA ALA A 107 9.73 -12.60 -11.32
C ALA A 107 11.19 -12.16 -11.50
N ARG A 108 11.43 -11.29 -12.47
CA ARG A 108 12.66 -10.51 -12.60
C ARG A 108 12.38 -9.13 -13.15
N VAL A 109 13.33 -8.21 -12.97
CA VAL A 109 13.25 -6.84 -13.46
C VAL A 109 14.30 -6.61 -14.54
N LEU A 110 13.86 -6.09 -15.68
CA LEU A 110 14.71 -5.58 -16.75
C LEU A 110 14.67 -4.06 -16.66
N LEU A 111 15.83 -3.42 -16.75
CA LEU A 111 15.94 -1.96 -16.74
C LEU A 111 16.50 -1.47 -18.06
N SER A 112 16.02 -0.31 -18.49
CA SER A 112 16.60 0.45 -19.60
C SER A 112 16.73 1.91 -19.20
N VAL A 113 17.77 2.55 -19.72
CA VAL A 113 17.94 3.99 -19.58
C VAL A 113 17.14 4.66 -20.70
N GLU A 114 16.31 5.65 -20.37
CA GLU A 114 15.62 6.43 -21.39
C GLU A 114 16.63 7.13 -22.33
N GLY A 115 16.52 6.88 -23.64
CA GLY A 115 17.48 7.36 -24.63
C GLY A 115 18.85 6.63 -24.60
N GLY A 116 18.99 5.59 -23.79
CA GLY A 116 20.18 4.75 -23.67
C GLY A 116 19.91 3.28 -23.96
N GLY A 117 20.75 2.41 -23.39
CA GLY A 117 20.66 0.96 -23.55
C GLY A 117 19.96 0.23 -22.41
N ALA A 118 19.67 -1.05 -22.64
CA ALA A 118 19.26 -1.98 -21.60
C ALA A 118 20.43 -2.26 -20.63
N LEU A 119 20.09 -2.44 -19.36
CA LEU A 119 20.99 -2.96 -18.34
C LEU A 119 20.81 -4.49 -18.22
N PRO A 120 21.77 -5.20 -17.62
CA PRO A 120 21.59 -6.62 -17.29
C PRO A 120 20.31 -6.83 -16.46
N PRO A 121 19.52 -7.88 -16.75
CA PRO A 121 18.36 -8.22 -15.95
C PRO A 121 18.76 -8.62 -14.53
N THR A 122 17.86 -8.48 -13.57
CA THR A 122 18.01 -9.16 -12.28
C THR A 122 17.89 -10.67 -12.45
N GLU A 123 18.38 -11.41 -11.46
CA GLU A 123 18.06 -12.83 -11.32
C GLU A 123 16.55 -13.04 -11.21
N TRP A 124 16.11 -14.24 -11.59
CA TRP A 124 14.77 -14.72 -11.28
C TRP A 124 14.67 -15.00 -9.78
N LEU A 125 13.67 -14.42 -9.12
CA LEU A 125 13.41 -14.63 -7.70
C LEU A 125 11.96 -15.08 -7.50
N ALA A 126 11.79 -16.18 -6.76
CA ALA A 126 10.47 -16.69 -6.38
C ALA A 126 9.71 -15.70 -5.52
N VAL A 127 8.39 -15.61 -5.65
CA VAL A 127 7.57 -14.91 -4.65
C VAL A 127 7.39 -15.73 -3.38
N ASP A 128 7.00 -15.07 -2.29
CA ASP A 128 6.84 -15.71 -0.98
C ASP A 128 5.35 -15.94 -0.67
N ALA A 129 4.92 -17.21 -0.64
CA ALA A 129 3.53 -17.58 -0.39
C ALA A 129 3.05 -17.22 1.01
N ASP A 130 3.94 -17.21 2.01
CA ASP A 130 3.61 -16.83 3.39
C ASP A 130 3.47 -15.30 3.54
N ARG A 131 3.96 -14.55 2.55
CA ARG A 131 3.90 -13.09 2.44
C ARG A 131 3.07 -12.62 1.25
N ASP A 132 1.92 -13.25 1.04
CA ASP A 132 0.92 -12.90 0.00
C ASP A 132 1.49 -12.89 -1.42
N PHE A 133 2.39 -13.82 -1.72
CA PHE A 133 3.03 -13.96 -3.04
C PHE A 133 3.71 -12.66 -3.50
N THR A 134 4.30 -11.93 -2.56
CA THR A 134 5.05 -10.70 -2.84
C THR A 134 6.55 -10.95 -3.01
N ARG A 135 7.22 -10.06 -3.73
CA ARG A 135 8.69 -9.97 -3.82
C ARG A 135 9.10 -8.52 -4.06
N THR A 136 10.20 -8.11 -3.45
CA THR A 136 10.82 -6.82 -3.71
C THR A 136 12.23 -6.99 -4.27
N PHE A 137 12.53 -6.28 -5.36
CA PHE A 137 13.85 -6.21 -5.98
C PHE A 137 14.52 -4.91 -5.57
N THR A 138 15.71 -5.01 -4.97
CA THR A 138 16.55 -3.83 -4.71
C THR A 138 17.47 -3.64 -5.91
N LEU A 139 17.27 -2.55 -6.62
CA LEU A 139 18.10 -2.11 -7.74
C LEU A 139 19.15 -1.17 -7.19
N ALA A 140 20.43 -1.41 -7.52
CA ALA A 140 21.55 -0.63 -7.03
C ALA A 140 22.49 -0.26 -8.19
N GLY A 141 23.41 0.69 -7.94
CA GLY A 141 24.35 1.17 -8.95
C GLY A 141 23.68 1.93 -10.10
N LEU A 142 22.50 2.50 -9.85
CA LEU A 142 21.81 3.35 -10.80
C LEU A 142 22.54 4.69 -10.95
N ARG A 143 22.36 5.35 -12.09
CA ARG A 143 22.90 6.69 -12.30
C ARG A 143 21.95 7.73 -11.69
N PRO A 144 22.47 8.76 -11.00
CA PRO A 144 21.67 9.87 -10.53
C PRO A 144 20.96 10.62 -11.67
N ALA A 145 19.88 11.33 -11.33
CA ALA A 145 19.11 12.18 -12.24
C ALA A 145 18.69 11.51 -13.56
N THR A 146 18.49 10.18 -13.55
CA THR A 146 18.28 9.38 -14.76
C THR A 146 16.88 8.79 -14.77
N ARG A 147 16.19 8.87 -15.92
CA ARG A 147 14.92 8.17 -16.14
C ARG A 147 15.21 6.74 -16.59
N TYR A 148 14.56 5.81 -15.90
CA TYR A 148 14.63 4.39 -16.19
C TYR A 148 13.27 3.90 -16.66
N GLY A 149 13.25 3.23 -17.82
CA GLY A 149 12.19 2.29 -18.15
C GLY A 149 12.45 0.97 -17.43
N LEU A 150 11.39 0.26 -17.06
CA LEU A 150 11.51 -1.08 -16.52
C LEU A 150 10.45 -2.01 -17.11
N THR A 151 10.79 -3.29 -17.19
CA THR A 151 9.85 -4.37 -17.48
C THR A 151 9.98 -5.42 -16.40
N VAL A 152 8.88 -5.75 -15.73
CA VAL A 152 8.77 -6.94 -14.89
C VAL A 152 8.35 -8.10 -15.78
N GLU A 153 9.12 -9.17 -15.75
CA GLU A 153 8.76 -10.44 -16.36
C GLU A 153 8.42 -11.46 -15.26
N THR A 154 7.47 -12.34 -15.54
CA THR A 154 7.04 -13.38 -14.60
C THR A 154 7.11 -14.75 -15.26
N ARG A 155 7.25 -15.81 -14.46
CA ARG A 155 7.16 -17.19 -14.93
C ARG A 155 6.61 -18.12 -13.86
N GLY A 156 5.89 -19.16 -14.27
CA GLY A 156 5.40 -20.21 -13.39
C GLY A 156 6.53 -21.02 -12.76
N PRO A 157 6.24 -21.86 -11.75
CA PRO A 157 7.24 -22.71 -11.09
C PRO A 157 7.96 -23.69 -12.03
N ASP A 158 7.36 -24.01 -13.17
CA ASP A 158 7.89 -24.85 -14.23
C ASP A 158 8.73 -24.08 -15.28
N GLY A 159 8.86 -22.76 -15.10
CA GLY A 159 9.54 -21.86 -16.02
C GLY A 159 8.67 -21.34 -17.18
N THR A 160 7.38 -21.71 -17.23
CA THR A 160 6.45 -21.22 -18.27
C THR A 160 6.29 -19.70 -18.16
N PRO A 161 6.52 -18.92 -19.23
CA PRO A 161 6.40 -17.46 -19.18
C PRO A 161 4.98 -17.01 -18.79
N GLY A 162 4.91 -16.05 -17.85
CA GLY A 162 3.68 -15.39 -17.41
C GLY A 162 3.51 -14.00 -18.02
N GLN A 163 2.76 -13.13 -17.34
CA GLN A 163 2.57 -11.74 -17.76
C GLN A 163 3.86 -10.92 -17.66
N THR A 164 3.98 -9.90 -18.53
CA THR A 164 4.95 -8.82 -18.39
C THR A 164 4.26 -7.49 -18.07
N MET A 165 4.93 -6.60 -17.34
CA MET A 165 4.42 -5.27 -17.04
C MET A 165 5.50 -4.21 -17.11
N GLU A 166 5.22 -3.16 -17.88
CA GLU A 166 6.11 -2.02 -18.04
C GLU A 166 5.84 -0.91 -17.01
N GLY A 167 6.93 -0.27 -16.61
CA GLY A 167 6.91 0.88 -15.72
C GLY A 167 8.07 1.83 -15.98
N ARG A 168 8.12 2.90 -15.19
CA ARG A 168 9.25 3.85 -15.21
C ARG A 168 9.40 4.56 -13.87
N PHE A 169 10.60 5.07 -13.63
CA PHE A 169 10.90 5.96 -12.51
C PHE A 169 12.09 6.87 -12.84
N ARG A 170 12.37 7.83 -11.96
CA ARG A 170 13.53 8.71 -12.07
C ARG A 170 14.34 8.70 -10.79
N THR A 171 15.63 8.43 -10.88
CA THR A 171 16.53 8.52 -9.72
C THR A 171 16.75 9.97 -9.28
N ALA A 172 16.98 10.15 -7.99
CA ALA A 172 17.28 11.46 -7.43
C ALA A 172 18.56 12.05 -8.03
N PRO A 173 18.68 13.37 -8.18
CA PRO A 173 19.96 14.01 -8.50
C PRO A 173 20.98 13.82 -7.38
N ALA A 174 22.27 13.87 -7.73
CA ALA A 174 23.34 13.75 -6.76
C ALA A 174 23.26 14.86 -5.68
N PRO A 175 23.62 14.60 -4.41
CA PRO A 175 23.35 15.51 -3.28
C PRO A 175 23.96 16.91 -3.38
N ASP A 176 24.96 17.08 -4.24
CA ASP A 176 25.67 18.33 -4.51
C ASP A 176 25.10 19.08 -5.73
N GLN A 177 24.20 18.48 -6.49
CA GLN A 177 23.64 19.04 -7.73
C GLN A 177 22.29 19.73 -7.49
N PRO A 178 22.18 21.05 -7.70
CA PRO A 178 20.89 21.73 -7.65
C PRO A 178 20.01 21.26 -8.82
N ALA A 179 18.72 21.07 -8.55
CA ALA A 179 17.78 20.54 -9.52
C ALA A 179 16.35 20.95 -9.19
N ARG A 180 15.54 21.15 -10.24
CA ARG A 180 14.10 21.27 -10.08
C ARG A 180 13.54 19.91 -9.71
N VAL A 181 12.90 19.82 -8.54
CA VAL A 181 12.21 18.63 -8.07
C VAL A 181 10.71 18.92 -7.98
N LEU A 182 9.90 18.07 -8.61
CA LEU A 182 8.45 18.10 -8.53
C LEU A 182 7.97 16.82 -7.86
N PHE A 183 7.21 16.94 -6.78
CA PHE A 183 6.60 15.79 -6.13
C PHE A 183 5.16 16.09 -5.72
N THR A 184 4.39 15.03 -5.51
CA THR A 184 3.00 15.10 -5.04
C THR A 184 2.85 14.41 -3.69
N VAL A 185 1.87 14.83 -2.91
CA VAL A 185 1.54 14.25 -1.60
C VAL A 185 0.04 13.95 -1.55
N THR A 186 -0.33 12.77 -1.05
CA THR A 186 -1.74 12.36 -0.91
C THR A 186 -1.95 11.52 0.36
N THR A 187 -3.20 11.40 0.79
CA THR A 187 -3.65 10.65 1.97
C THR A 187 -5.13 10.27 1.84
N CYS A 188 -5.66 9.47 2.76
CA CYS A 188 -7.10 9.20 2.93
C CYS A 188 -7.83 8.60 1.71
N HIS A 189 -7.32 7.51 1.16
CA HIS A 189 -7.93 6.78 0.05
C HIS A 189 -8.94 5.73 0.51
N ARG A 190 -10.05 6.18 1.11
CA ARG A 190 -11.14 5.28 1.49
C ARG A 190 -11.75 4.62 0.26
N TYR A 191 -11.69 3.29 0.21
CA TYR A 191 -12.14 2.48 -0.94
C TYR A 191 -13.57 2.80 -1.42
N THR A 192 -14.50 3.04 -0.50
CA THR A 192 -15.90 3.38 -0.84
C THR A 192 -16.10 4.81 -1.37
N ARG A 193 -15.02 5.58 -1.51
CA ARG A 193 -15.00 6.97 -2.00
C ARG A 193 -14.27 7.13 -3.34
N MET A 194 -14.05 6.03 -4.06
CA MET A 194 -13.60 6.06 -5.46
C MET A 194 -14.47 7.00 -6.31
N ASP A 195 -13.84 7.78 -7.16
CA ASP A 195 -14.50 8.81 -7.98
C ASP A 195 -14.11 8.78 -9.46
N ALA A 196 -13.28 7.81 -9.89
CA ALA A 196 -12.88 7.61 -11.27
C ALA A 196 -13.81 6.64 -12.02
N PRO A 197 -14.19 6.92 -13.28
CA PRO A 197 -14.85 5.95 -14.14
C PRO A 197 -14.00 4.68 -14.30
N GLY A 198 -14.62 3.51 -14.16
CA GLY A 198 -13.92 2.21 -14.22
C GLY A 198 -13.21 1.78 -12.92
N GLY A 199 -13.28 2.59 -11.86
CA GLY A 199 -12.72 2.29 -10.55
C GLY A 199 -11.44 3.06 -10.22
N GLY A 200 -11.24 3.35 -8.94
CA GLY A 200 -10.11 4.13 -8.45
C GLY A 200 -10.39 5.63 -8.29
N TYR A 201 -9.33 6.43 -8.30
CA TYR A 201 -9.38 7.84 -7.91
C TYR A 201 -8.85 8.77 -9.01
N LYS A 202 -9.60 9.83 -9.32
CA LYS A 202 -9.22 10.85 -10.30
C LYS A 202 -7.89 11.51 -9.97
N ILE A 203 -7.55 11.62 -8.68
CA ILE A 203 -6.31 12.24 -8.22
C ILE A 203 -5.07 11.56 -8.78
N HIS A 204 -5.08 10.23 -8.94
CA HIS A 204 -3.96 9.48 -9.52
C HIS A 204 -3.69 9.89 -10.98
N ASN A 205 -4.76 10.12 -11.76
CA ASN A 205 -4.61 10.60 -13.13
C ASN A 205 -4.09 12.04 -13.17
N ALA A 206 -4.61 12.92 -12.29
CA ALA A 206 -4.15 14.30 -12.19
C ALA A 206 -2.67 14.39 -11.77
N MET A 207 -2.26 13.60 -10.77
CA MET A 207 -0.87 13.51 -10.34
C MET A 207 0.02 12.97 -11.45
N ARG A 208 -0.38 11.89 -12.14
CA ARG A 208 0.40 11.32 -13.25
C ARG A 208 0.62 12.33 -14.38
N ALA A 209 -0.38 13.15 -14.69
CA ALA A 209 -0.30 14.16 -15.74
C ALA A 209 0.71 15.27 -15.44
N MET A 210 1.06 15.48 -14.17
CA MET A 210 2.13 16.42 -13.77
C MET A 210 3.54 15.86 -13.98
N ASP A 211 3.69 14.56 -14.28
CA ASP A 211 4.96 13.84 -14.40
C ASP A 211 5.92 14.14 -13.22
N PRO A 212 5.49 13.89 -11.96
CA PRO A 212 6.31 14.16 -10.79
C PRO A 212 7.53 13.23 -10.75
N ASP A 213 8.62 13.70 -10.16
CA ASP A 213 9.82 12.90 -9.94
C ASP A 213 9.55 11.78 -8.91
N PHE A 214 8.67 12.03 -7.94
CA PHE A 214 8.14 11.03 -7.00
C PHE A 214 6.80 11.45 -6.39
N PHE A 215 6.14 10.54 -5.67
CA PHE A 215 4.99 10.85 -4.83
C PHE A 215 5.18 10.36 -3.39
N VAL A 216 4.42 10.93 -2.46
CA VAL A 216 4.36 10.48 -1.06
C VAL A 216 2.92 10.16 -0.68
N HIS A 217 2.70 8.98 -0.10
CA HIS A 217 1.44 8.64 0.54
C HIS A 217 1.60 8.75 2.05
N THR A 218 0.94 9.72 2.68
CA THR A 218 1.12 10.01 4.12
C THR A 218 0.12 9.23 4.98
N GLY A 219 -0.09 7.95 4.69
CA GLY A 219 -1.05 7.10 5.42
C GLY A 219 -2.50 7.22 4.96
N ASP A 220 -3.39 6.55 5.68
CA ASP A 220 -4.75 6.19 5.28
C ASP A 220 -4.83 5.70 3.82
N ILE A 221 -3.91 4.82 3.44
CA ILE A 221 -3.91 4.14 2.14
C ILE A 221 -5.12 3.21 2.06
N LEU A 222 -5.38 2.53 3.17
CA LEU A 222 -6.45 1.61 3.43
C LEU A 222 -7.22 2.05 4.68
N TYR A 223 -8.26 1.29 4.99
CA TYR A 223 -9.12 1.46 6.17
C TYR A 223 -9.45 0.07 6.75
N TYR A 224 -8.48 -0.57 7.42
CA TYR A 224 -8.65 -1.93 7.96
C TYR A 224 -9.80 -2.05 8.96
N ASP A 225 -10.07 -0.99 9.70
CA ASP A 225 -11.19 -0.92 10.63
C ASP A 225 -12.56 -1.02 9.97
N GLU A 226 -12.68 -0.86 8.65
CA GLU A 226 -13.91 -1.19 7.93
C GLU A 226 -14.09 -2.70 7.82
N LEU A 227 -13.24 -3.38 7.04
CA LEU A 227 -13.45 -4.78 6.65
C LEU A 227 -12.24 -5.71 6.92
N GLY A 228 -11.09 -5.19 7.35
CA GLY A 228 -9.88 -5.96 7.64
C GLY A 228 -9.92 -6.63 9.02
N LYS A 229 -10.80 -7.62 9.22
CA LYS A 229 -10.99 -8.32 10.52
C LYS A 229 -10.17 -9.60 10.69
N SER A 230 -9.36 -9.94 9.69
CA SER A 230 -8.38 -11.03 9.72
C SER A 230 -7.18 -10.67 8.84
N THR A 231 -6.09 -11.42 8.93
CA THR A 231 -4.91 -11.28 8.05
C THR A 231 -5.26 -11.45 6.57
N GLU A 232 -6.16 -12.38 6.23
CA GLU A 232 -6.62 -12.63 4.86
C GLU A 232 -7.42 -11.44 4.34
N LEU A 233 -8.33 -10.90 5.14
CA LEU A 233 -9.11 -9.71 4.76
C LEU A 233 -8.22 -8.46 4.68
N ALA A 234 -7.24 -8.31 5.55
CA ALA A 234 -6.27 -7.21 5.49
C ALA A 234 -5.43 -7.28 4.19
N ARG A 235 -4.95 -8.46 3.79
CA ARG A 235 -4.29 -8.65 2.48
C ARG A 235 -5.25 -8.40 1.31
N TRP A 236 -6.50 -8.86 1.41
CA TRP A 236 -7.54 -8.54 0.41
C TRP A 236 -7.79 -7.03 0.29
N HIS A 237 -7.65 -6.23 1.35
CA HIS A 237 -7.73 -4.76 1.22
C HIS A 237 -6.65 -4.19 0.32
N TRP A 238 -5.42 -4.69 0.42
CA TRP A 238 -4.34 -4.31 -0.49
C TRP A 238 -4.64 -4.76 -1.91
N GLN A 239 -5.14 -5.99 -2.10
CA GLN A 239 -5.51 -6.52 -3.41
C GLN A 239 -6.59 -5.67 -4.08
N ARG A 240 -7.70 -5.40 -3.39
CA ARG A 240 -8.81 -4.61 -3.96
C ARG A 240 -8.40 -3.18 -4.25
N MET A 241 -7.56 -2.56 -3.41
CA MET A 241 -7.11 -1.18 -3.59
C MET A 241 -6.14 -1.04 -4.75
N PHE A 242 -5.11 -1.88 -4.81
CA PHE A 242 -4.05 -1.76 -5.81
C PHE A 242 -4.37 -2.45 -7.14
N SER A 243 -5.44 -3.26 -7.20
CA SER A 243 -5.98 -3.73 -8.48
C SER A 243 -6.85 -2.71 -9.20
N LEU A 244 -7.14 -1.56 -8.60
CA LEU A 244 -7.91 -0.50 -9.27
C LEU A 244 -7.15 0.04 -10.49
N PRO A 245 -7.83 0.28 -11.64
CA PRO A 245 -7.15 0.70 -12.86
C PRO A 245 -6.31 1.97 -12.71
N THR A 246 -6.81 2.98 -11.97
CA THR A 246 -6.03 4.21 -11.76
C THR A 246 -4.78 3.98 -10.91
N ASN A 247 -4.84 3.05 -9.95
CA ASN A 247 -3.72 2.75 -9.05
C ASN A 247 -2.63 2.01 -9.83
N ILE A 248 -2.99 0.99 -10.62
CA ILE A 248 -2.05 0.29 -11.52
C ILE A 248 -1.40 1.28 -12.48
N ALA A 249 -2.19 2.14 -13.12
CA ALA A 249 -1.69 3.10 -14.11
C ALA A 249 -0.73 4.14 -13.49
N PHE A 250 -0.96 4.55 -12.25
CA PHE A 250 -0.13 5.52 -11.54
C PHE A 250 1.14 4.91 -10.96
N HIS A 251 1.02 3.87 -10.13
CA HIS A 251 2.16 3.34 -9.37
C HIS A 251 3.21 2.63 -10.22
N ARG A 252 2.85 2.20 -11.43
CA ARG A 252 3.84 1.70 -12.40
C ARG A 252 4.65 2.81 -13.06
N GLN A 253 4.25 4.08 -12.93
CA GLN A 253 4.85 5.22 -13.65
C GLN A 253 5.50 6.26 -12.74
N VAL A 254 5.18 6.26 -11.44
CA VAL A 254 5.66 7.24 -10.46
C VAL A 254 6.18 6.49 -9.24
N GLY A 255 7.46 6.70 -8.89
CA GLY A 255 8.07 6.16 -7.68
C GLY A 255 7.45 6.77 -6.42
N GLY A 256 7.21 5.94 -5.41
CA GLY A 256 6.48 6.32 -4.20
C GLY A 256 7.28 6.14 -2.92
N TYR A 257 7.09 7.07 -1.99
CA TYR A 257 7.37 6.84 -0.58
C TYR A 257 6.05 6.62 0.16
N PHE A 258 5.90 5.43 0.74
CA PHE A 258 4.73 5.08 1.52
C PHE A 258 4.99 5.30 3.01
N MET A 259 4.01 5.88 3.68
CA MET A 259 3.91 6.01 5.12
C MET A 259 2.57 5.41 5.54
N LYS A 260 2.47 4.97 6.78
CA LYS A 260 1.22 4.47 7.36
C LYS A 260 0.64 5.50 8.32
N ASP A 261 -0.68 5.44 8.47
CA ASP A 261 -1.39 6.02 9.61
C ASP A 261 -2.14 4.92 10.38
N ASP A 262 -3.03 5.29 11.30
CA ASP A 262 -3.80 4.38 12.15
C ASP A 262 -4.63 3.36 11.36
N HIS A 263 -5.23 3.76 10.25
CA HIS A 263 -6.08 2.90 9.42
C HIS A 263 -5.31 1.87 8.58
N ASP A 264 -4.01 2.11 8.36
CA ASP A 264 -3.05 1.19 7.73
C ASP A 264 -2.25 0.38 8.76
N ALA A 265 -2.21 0.86 10.01
CA ALA A 265 -1.61 0.14 11.12
C ALA A 265 -2.60 -0.88 11.69
N TRP A 266 -3.83 -0.48 11.99
CA TRP A 266 -4.86 -1.38 12.52
C TRP A 266 -6.28 -0.80 12.53
N GLN A 267 -6.51 0.24 13.32
CA GLN A 267 -7.79 0.92 13.47
C GLN A 267 -7.60 2.36 13.91
N ASN A 268 -8.62 3.18 13.69
CA ASN A 268 -8.61 4.60 14.06
C ASN A 268 -8.10 4.85 15.50
N ASP A 269 -7.14 5.77 15.61
CA ASP A 269 -6.49 6.24 16.84
C ASP A 269 -5.76 5.12 17.63
N CYS A 270 -5.27 4.06 16.97
CA CYS A 270 -4.57 2.94 17.63
C CYS A 270 -3.16 3.28 18.14
N TRP A 271 -2.66 2.42 19.04
CA TRP A 271 -1.30 2.46 19.61
C TRP A 271 -0.80 1.03 19.91
N PRO A 272 0.53 0.86 20.11
CA PRO A 272 1.13 -0.43 20.45
C PRO A 272 0.53 -1.06 21.71
N GLY A 273 0.23 -2.37 21.64
CA GLY A 273 -0.37 -3.12 22.74
C GLY A 273 -1.86 -2.85 22.99
N MET A 274 -2.51 -1.98 22.20
CA MET A 274 -3.96 -1.79 22.26
C MET A 274 -4.67 -3.10 21.89
N GLN A 275 -5.68 -3.49 22.66
CA GLN A 275 -6.59 -4.59 22.35
C GLN A 275 -8.00 -4.04 22.17
N ASN A 276 -8.74 -4.56 21.19
CA ASN A 276 -10.10 -4.10 20.91
C ASN A 276 -10.91 -5.24 20.26
N PRO A 277 -12.02 -5.71 20.86
CA PRO A 277 -12.87 -6.76 20.28
C PRO A 277 -13.36 -6.41 18.87
N PHE A 278 -13.51 -5.12 18.55
CA PHE A 278 -13.96 -4.63 17.25
C PHE A 278 -13.12 -5.09 16.06
N MET A 279 -11.85 -5.40 16.27
CA MET A 279 -10.95 -5.88 15.23
C MET A 279 -10.90 -7.41 15.11
N GLY A 280 -11.61 -8.12 15.99
CA GLY A 280 -11.67 -9.59 15.97
C GLY A 280 -10.29 -10.20 16.24
N ALA A 281 -9.89 -11.14 15.38
CA ALA A 281 -8.60 -11.83 15.51
C ALA A 281 -7.43 -11.05 14.88
N PHE A 282 -7.70 -10.00 14.11
CA PHE A 282 -6.66 -9.19 13.50
C PHE A 282 -6.01 -8.27 14.53
N THR A 283 -4.70 -8.38 14.71
CA THR A 283 -3.95 -7.60 15.72
C THR A 283 -3.21 -6.42 15.12
N PHE A 284 -2.79 -5.50 15.98
CA PHE A 284 -1.97 -4.34 15.60
C PHE A 284 -0.65 -4.77 14.95
N GLU A 285 0.05 -5.75 15.54
CA GLU A 285 1.33 -6.26 15.04
C GLU A 285 1.20 -6.93 13.67
N GLN A 286 0.09 -7.62 13.42
CA GLN A 286 -0.20 -8.20 12.10
C GLN A 286 -0.38 -7.11 11.05
N GLY A 287 -1.08 -6.01 11.38
CA GLY A 287 -1.22 -4.88 10.47
C GLY A 287 0.10 -4.19 10.14
N LEU A 288 0.98 -4.00 11.13
CA LEU A 288 2.34 -3.51 10.91
C LEU A 288 3.14 -4.40 9.93
N GLY A 289 3.07 -5.72 10.13
CA GLY A 289 3.76 -6.67 9.26
C GLY A 289 3.22 -6.68 7.83
N ILE A 290 1.89 -6.65 7.68
CA ILE A 290 1.24 -6.61 6.37
C ILE A 290 1.53 -5.30 5.64
N PHE A 291 1.63 -4.17 6.34
CA PHE A 291 2.03 -2.92 5.70
C PHE A 291 3.39 -3.05 4.99
N LEU A 292 4.43 -3.53 5.70
CA LEU A 292 5.77 -3.72 5.15
C LEU A 292 5.84 -4.80 4.06
N GLU A 293 4.93 -5.78 4.09
CA GLU A 293 4.77 -6.77 3.03
C GLU A 293 4.27 -6.14 1.71
N GLN A 294 3.47 -5.08 1.79
CA GLN A 294 2.64 -4.63 0.67
C GLN A 294 3.11 -3.35 0.00
N VAL A 295 4.17 -2.70 0.48
CA VAL A 295 4.76 -1.49 -0.12
C VAL A 295 6.26 -1.67 -0.42
N PRO A 296 6.80 -1.01 -1.47
CA PRO A 296 8.21 -1.11 -1.85
C PRO A 296 9.10 -0.31 -0.87
N MET A 297 9.28 -0.79 0.36
CA MET A 297 10.16 -0.17 1.35
C MET A 297 10.94 -1.20 2.19
N GLY A 298 11.95 -0.72 2.92
CA GLY A 298 12.67 -1.52 3.92
C GLY A 298 12.02 -1.46 5.32
N ASP A 299 12.66 -2.09 6.29
CA ASP A 299 12.09 -2.25 7.65
C ASP A 299 11.97 -0.94 8.44
N LYS A 300 12.73 0.11 8.07
CA LYS A 300 12.70 1.41 8.74
C LYS A 300 11.57 2.28 8.20
N THR A 301 10.56 2.49 9.03
CA THR A 301 9.33 3.23 8.71
C THR A 301 9.52 4.74 8.76
N HIS A 302 10.31 5.25 9.72
CA HIS A 302 10.83 6.62 9.68
C HIS A 302 12.16 6.68 8.92
N ARG A 303 12.27 7.62 7.97
CA ARG A 303 13.45 7.73 7.10
C ARG A 303 13.51 9.10 6.42
N ARG A 304 14.63 9.37 5.75
CA ARG A 304 14.84 10.59 4.97
C ARG A 304 15.25 10.25 3.54
N ALA A 305 14.88 11.11 2.59
CA ALA A 305 15.34 11.00 1.21
C ALA A 305 15.87 12.35 0.73
N ARG A 306 17.04 12.32 0.08
CA ARG A 306 17.69 13.50 -0.47
C ARG A 306 17.46 13.54 -1.98
N TRP A 307 17.03 14.69 -2.49
CA TRP A 307 16.79 14.94 -3.91
C TRP A 307 17.59 16.15 -4.37
N GLY A 308 18.80 15.89 -4.87
CA GLY A 308 19.74 16.94 -5.27
C GLY A 308 20.29 17.72 -4.09
N LYS A 309 20.80 18.92 -4.39
CA LYS A 309 21.26 19.88 -3.37
C LYS A 309 20.12 20.60 -2.66
N ASP A 310 18.98 20.70 -3.32
CA ASP A 310 17.93 21.62 -2.88
C ASP A 310 16.90 20.98 -1.96
N LEU A 311 16.58 19.69 -2.09
CA LEU A 311 15.50 19.09 -1.32
C LEU A 311 15.96 17.92 -0.46
N GLU A 312 15.60 17.96 0.81
CA GLU A 312 15.58 16.80 1.68
C GLU A 312 14.22 16.66 2.36
N ILE A 313 13.69 15.45 2.35
CA ILE A 313 12.41 15.11 2.97
C ILE A 313 12.63 14.18 4.17
N TRP A 314 11.90 14.41 5.25
CA TRP A 314 11.81 13.52 6.41
C TRP A 314 10.41 12.95 6.46
N MET A 315 10.32 11.62 6.46
CA MET A 315 9.08 10.89 6.65
C MET A 315 9.11 10.31 8.04
N VAL A 316 8.29 10.86 8.93
CA VAL A 316 8.18 10.40 10.31
C VAL A 316 7.12 9.32 10.44
N GLU A 317 7.23 8.52 11.50
CA GLU A 317 6.29 7.47 11.83
C GLU A 317 5.59 7.84 13.15
N GLY A 318 4.26 7.64 13.23
CA GLY A 318 3.46 8.01 14.41
C GLY A 318 2.67 6.89 15.09
N ARG A 319 2.83 5.61 14.73
CA ARG A 319 2.10 4.46 15.26
C ARG A 319 2.98 3.40 15.93
N ASP A 320 4.22 3.20 15.50
CA ASP A 320 5.10 2.11 15.94
C ASP A 320 5.53 2.24 17.41
N HIS A 321 5.76 3.47 17.87
CA HIS A 321 6.42 3.73 19.16
C HIS A 321 5.63 4.64 20.09
N ARG A 322 4.41 5.01 19.69
CA ARG A 322 3.63 5.96 20.46
C ARG A 322 3.13 5.39 21.79
N SER A 323 2.96 6.25 22.77
CA SER A 323 2.24 5.98 24.01
C SER A 323 0.73 5.87 23.77
N PRO A 324 -0.01 5.19 24.66
CA PRO A 324 -1.47 5.18 24.65
C PRO A 324 -2.07 6.59 24.63
N ASN A 325 -3.15 6.78 23.86
CA ASN A 325 -3.80 8.10 23.74
C ASN A 325 -4.41 8.59 25.07
N ASP A 326 -4.83 7.66 25.93
CA ASP A 326 -5.41 7.91 27.25
C ASP A 326 -4.38 8.14 28.36
N MET A 327 -3.09 7.92 28.10
CA MET A 327 -2.00 8.30 29.00
C MET A 327 -2.05 9.82 29.23
N PRO A 328 -1.94 10.33 30.47
CA PRO A 328 -1.84 11.77 30.73
C PRO A 328 -0.65 12.39 29.98
N ASP A 329 -0.84 13.59 29.42
CA ASP A 329 0.25 14.30 28.74
C ASP A 329 1.39 14.66 29.71
N GLY A 330 2.63 14.59 29.22
CA GLY A 330 3.82 14.77 30.05
C GLY A 330 5.10 14.31 29.35
N PRO A 331 6.27 14.43 30.02
CA PRO A 331 7.59 14.17 29.42
C PRO A 331 7.79 12.75 28.91
N GLU A 332 7.10 11.77 29.50
CA GLU A 332 7.19 10.36 29.12
C GLU A 332 6.20 9.96 28.02
N LYS A 333 5.21 10.82 27.71
CA LYS A 333 4.24 10.56 26.65
C LYS A 333 4.79 11.00 25.30
N SER A 334 4.72 10.13 24.31
CA SER A 334 5.37 10.34 23.03
C SER A 334 4.58 9.71 21.88
N ILE A 335 4.66 10.29 20.68
CA ILE A 335 4.20 9.73 19.41
C ILE A 335 5.38 9.12 18.68
N TRP A 336 6.50 9.85 18.58
CA TRP A 336 7.67 9.42 17.82
C TRP A 336 8.62 8.50 18.60
N GLY A 337 8.54 8.48 19.92
CA GLY A 337 9.53 7.83 20.78
C GLY A 337 10.86 8.61 20.85
N ALA A 338 11.73 8.21 21.78
CA ALA A 338 12.99 8.91 22.02
C ALA A 338 13.98 8.80 20.85
N GLU A 339 14.08 7.62 20.23
CA GLU A 339 15.02 7.34 19.14
C GLU A 339 14.73 8.19 17.90
N GLN A 340 13.49 8.17 17.40
CA GLN A 340 13.09 8.94 16.22
C GLN A 340 13.21 10.45 16.47
N LYS A 341 12.90 10.93 17.68
CA LYS A 341 13.12 12.34 18.05
C LYS A 341 14.59 12.74 17.97
N ALA A 342 15.48 11.93 18.52
CA ALA A 342 16.91 12.18 18.47
C ALA A 342 17.42 12.15 17.02
N TRP A 343 17.04 11.12 16.25
CA TRP A 343 17.35 10.99 14.84
C TRP A 343 16.88 12.20 14.02
N PHE A 344 15.63 12.66 14.22
CA PHE A 344 15.10 13.80 13.48
C PHE A 344 15.89 15.07 13.81
N LYS A 345 16.11 15.36 15.11
CA LYS A 345 16.87 16.55 15.55
C LYS A 345 18.29 16.55 15.00
N GLU A 346 18.98 15.42 15.06
CA GLU A 346 20.34 15.27 14.54
C GLU A 346 20.37 15.49 13.02
N THR A 347 19.52 14.78 12.27
CA THR A 347 19.58 14.78 10.81
C THR A 347 19.06 16.08 10.19
N VAL A 348 18.04 16.71 10.77
CA VAL A 348 17.55 18.00 10.29
C VAL A 348 18.58 19.11 10.53
N ALA A 349 19.28 19.08 11.67
CA ALA A 349 20.35 20.02 11.98
C ALA A 349 21.59 19.81 11.10
N ALA A 350 21.90 18.56 10.75
CA ALA A 350 23.02 18.22 9.87
C ALA A 350 22.74 18.46 8.38
N SER A 351 21.47 18.55 7.97
CA SER A 351 21.11 18.73 6.56
C SER A 351 21.56 20.08 6.02
N ASP A 352 22.22 20.07 4.86
CA ASP A 352 22.61 21.25 4.10
C ASP A 352 21.64 21.57 2.92
N ALA A 353 20.46 20.92 2.88
CA ALA A 353 19.48 21.17 1.82
C ALA A 353 18.94 22.60 1.88
N THR A 354 18.70 23.19 0.72
CA THR A 354 18.01 24.50 0.60
C THR A 354 16.61 24.43 1.24
N PHE A 355 15.86 23.39 0.93
CA PHE A 355 14.52 23.10 1.40
C PHE A 355 14.52 21.80 2.22
N ARG A 356 14.00 21.90 3.44
CA ARG A 356 13.82 20.76 4.35
C ARG A 356 12.32 20.60 4.60
N ILE A 357 11.77 19.45 4.22
CA ILE A 357 10.32 19.21 4.32
C ILE A 357 10.07 18.03 5.25
N LEU A 358 9.29 18.27 6.30
CA LEU A 358 8.78 17.24 7.18
C LEU A 358 7.42 16.75 6.66
N LEU A 359 7.29 15.44 6.49
CA LEU A 359 6.07 14.76 6.08
C LEU A 359 5.62 13.88 7.25
N SER A 360 4.42 14.11 7.73
CA SER A 360 3.80 13.41 8.86
C SER A 360 2.42 12.92 8.45
N PRO A 361 2.02 11.68 8.82
CA PRO A 361 0.65 11.21 8.59
C PRO A 361 -0.36 12.05 9.37
N THR A 362 0.03 12.51 10.56
CA THR A 362 -0.82 13.27 11.47
C THR A 362 -0.39 14.73 11.61
N PRO A 363 -1.31 15.66 11.96
CA PRO A 363 -0.99 17.07 12.19
C PRO A 363 0.13 17.30 13.21
N VAL A 364 1.17 18.02 12.79
CA VAL A 364 2.26 18.47 13.68
C VAL A 364 2.06 19.89 14.16
N VAL A 365 1.60 20.78 13.28
CA VAL A 365 1.34 22.20 13.58
C VAL A 365 -0.15 22.41 13.81
N GLY A 366 -0.48 22.90 15.01
CA GLY A 366 -1.86 23.06 15.46
C GLY A 366 -2.39 24.49 15.54
N PRO A 367 -3.62 24.66 16.08
CA PRO A 367 -4.44 23.60 16.66
C PRO A 367 -5.13 22.72 15.60
N ASP A 368 -5.27 21.43 15.91
CA ASP A 368 -6.20 20.54 15.21
C ASP A 368 -7.58 20.53 15.94
N ARG A 369 -8.54 19.78 15.42
CA ARG A 369 -9.93 19.70 15.90
C ARG A 369 -10.05 19.42 17.39
N GLU A 370 -11.01 20.06 18.05
CA GLU A 370 -11.20 19.97 19.52
C GLU A 370 -11.52 18.56 20.02
N ASN A 371 -12.17 17.75 19.20
CA ASN A 371 -12.55 16.37 19.53
C ASN A 371 -11.50 15.32 19.13
N LYS A 372 -10.30 15.75 18.70
CA LYS A 372 -9.18 14.86 18.40
C LYS A 372 -8.12 14.90 19.50
N ASN A 373 -7.50 13.75 19.74
CA ASN A 373 -6.47 13.57 20.76
C ASN A 373 -5.43 12.55 20.33
N ASP A 374 -4.96 12.69 19.09
CA ASP A 374 -4.20 11.64 18.40
C ASP A 374 -2.91 12.16 17.75
N ASN A 375 -2.60 13.44 17.89
CA ASN A 375 -1.46 14.05 17.21
C ASN A 375 -0.82 15.19 18.02
N HIS A 376 0.36 15.64 17.59
CA HIS A 376 1.15 16.69 18.25
C HIS A 376 0.42 18.05 18.32
N SER A 377 -0.62 18.23 17.50
CA SER A 377 -1.43 19.45 17.46
C SER A 377 -2.62 19.42 18.43
N ASN A 378 -2.81 18.32 19.18
CA ASN A 378 -3.87 18.17 20.18
C ASN A 378 -3.34 18.32 21.61
N LYS A 379 -4.24 18.62 22.56
CA LYS A 379 -3.89 18.83 23.97
C LYS A 379 -3.22 17.63 24.64
N GLY A 380 -3.57 16.40 24.26
CA GLY A 380 -3.03 15.22 24.93
C GLY A 380 -1.64 14.79 24.48
N PHE A 381 -1.01 15.48 23.54
CA PHE A 381 0.40 15.29 23.15
C PHE A 381 1.15 16.63 23.09
N GLN A 382 0.69 17.61 23.86
CA GLN A 382 1.20 18.97 23.81
C GLN A 382 2.62 19.07 24.39
N HIS A 383 2.99 18.21 25.34
CA HIS A 383 4.35 18.22 25.89
C HIS A 383 5.40 17.88 24.82
N GLU A 384 5.15 16.87 23.99
CA GLU A 384 6.05 16.53 22.88
C GLU A 384 5.91 17.47 21.68
N GLY A 385 4.70 17.96 21.40
CA GLY A 385 4.45 18.87 20.28
C GLY A 385 5.03 20.28 20.43
N ARG A 386 5.60 20.64 21.60
CA ARG A 386 6.26 21.91 21.90
C ARG A 386 7.77 21.74 21.92
#